data_AF-A0A935HC23-F1
#
_entry.id   AF-A0A935HC23-F1
#
_cell.length_a   1.000
_cell.length_b   1.000
_cell.length_c   1.000
_cell.angle_alpha   90.00
_cell.angle_beta   90.00
_cell.angle_gamma   90.00
#
_symmetry.space_group_name_H-M   'P 1'
#
loop_
_entity.id
_entity.type
_entity.pdbx_description
1 polymer ?
#
loop_
_entity_poly.entity_id
_entity_poly.type
_entity_poly.pdbx_seq_one_letter_code
_entity_poly.pdbx_strand_id
1 'polypeptide(L)'
;MTCIDDGPAAAVADSVTVNEDSGANTITVLTNDTPDPDGTAFVVTAVGTATNGTTAVGPAGANVTYTPNGNYCGPDSFLTRSPAAAARR
;
A
#
# COMPACT_ATOMS: atom_id res chain seq x y z
N MET A 1 10.48 22.09 28.71
CA MET A 1 9.71 21.30 27.74
C MET A 1 10.61 21.12 26.53
N THR A 2 11.27 19.97 26.41
CA THR A 2 12.06 19.63 25.22
C THR A 2 11.13 18.88 24.29
N CYS A 3 10.97 19.36 23.06
CA CYS A 3 10.39 18.52 22.01
C CYS A 3 11.39 17.38 21.76
N ILE A 4 10.93 16.14 21.91
CA ILE A 4 11.60 14.99 21.31
C ILE A 4 11.02 14.91 19.90
N ASP A 5 11.89 14.84 18.90
CA ASP A 5 11.48 14.46 17.55
C ASP A 5 11.34 12.94 17.55
N ASP A 6 10.10 12.47 17.51
CA ASP A 6 9.80 11.05 17.59
C ASP A 6 9.90 10.32 16.23
N GLY A 7 10.43 11.00 15.20
CA GLY A 7 10.78 10.43 13.90
C GLY A 7 9.61 10.30 12.93
N PRO A 8 9.88 10.04 11.65
CA PRO A 8 8.84 9.95 10.62
C PRO A 8 8.12 8.60 10.63
N ALA A 9 6.89 8.58 10.10
CA ALA A 9 6.20 7.35 9.76
C ALA A 9 7.00 6.50 8.74
N ALA A 10 6.92 5.18 8.84
CA ALA A 10 7.65 4.25 7.99
C ALA A 10 6.72 3.27 7.27
N ALA A 11 6.76 3.27 5.94
CA ALA A 11 6.06 2.29 5.11
C ALA A 11 6.97 1.08 4.81
N VAL A 12 6.40 -0.12 4.77
CA VAL A 12 7.11 -1.37 4.51
C VAL A 12 6.55 -2.03 3.24
N ALA A 13 7.45 -2.56 2.40
CA ALA A 13 7.02 -3.18 1.15
C ALA A 13 6.29 -4.51 1.39
N ASP A 14 5.21 -4.73 0.62
CA ASP A 14 4.42 -5.96 0.65
C ASP A 14 4.76 -6.89 -0.51
N SER A 15 4.64 -8.19 -0.27
CA SER A 15 4.75 -9.23 -1.29
C SER A 15 3.64 -10.26 -1.14
N VAL A 16 2.90 -10.52 -2.22
CA VAL A 16 1.80 -11.49 -2.24
C VAL A 16 1.88 -12.32 -3.53
N THR A 17 1.53 -13.60 -3.44
CA THR A 17 1.32 -14.49 -4.58
C THR A 17 -0.17 -14.65 -4.84
N VAL A 18 -0.60 -14.52 -6.09
CA VAL A 18 -1.97 -14.78 -6.54
C VAL A 18 -1.96 -15.83 -7.64
N ASN A 19 -3.07 -16.52 -7.84
CA ASN A 19 -3.19 -17.47 -8.94
C ASN A 19 -3.26 -16.73 -10.28
N GLU A 20 -2.63 -17.30 -11.31
CA GLU A 20 -2.91 -16.94 -12.68
C GLU A 20 -4.42 -17.05 -12.95
N ASP A 21 -4.97 -16.14 -13.75
CA ASP A 21 -6.39 -16.06 -14.10
C ASP A 21 -7.38 -15.87 -12.94
N SER A 22 -6.88 -15.55 -11.73
CA SER A 22 -7.75 -15.14 -10.63
C SER A 22 -8.47 -13.82 -10.92
N GLY A 23 -9.62 -13.64 -10.27
CA GLY A 23 -10.33 -12.36 -10.26
C GLY A 23 -9.60 -11.31 -9.43
N ALA A 24 -10.34 -10.31 -8.95
CA ALA A 24 -9.77 -9.28 -8.08
C ALA A 24 -9.33 -9.88 -6.73
N ASN A 25 -8.04 -9.74 -6.41
CA ASN A 25 -7.46 -10.17 -5.15
C ASN A 25 -7.28 -8.97 -4.22
N THR A 26 -7.74 -9.08 -2.98
CA THR A 26 -7.53 -8.06 -1.95
C THR A 26 -6.16 -8.20 -1.32
N ILE A 27 -5.37 -7.13 -1.34
CA ILE A 27 -4.02 -7.05 -0.77
C ILE A 27 -4.03 -6.00 0.34
N THR A 28 -3.82 -6.45 1.58
CA THR A 28 -3.64 -5.57 2.74
C THR A 28 -2.20 -5.06 2.74
N VAL A 29 -2.03 -3.74 2.73
CA VAL A 29 -0.71 -3.07 2.55
C VAL A 29 -0.33 -2.14 3.70
N LEU A 30 -1.11 -2.15 4.79
CA LEU A 30 -0.96 -1.18 5.90
C LEU A 30 -0.55 -1.84 7.22
N THR A 31 -0.52 -3.18 7.28
CA THR A 31 -0.38 -3.92 8.56
C THR A 31 1.04 -3.95 9.09
N ASN A 32 2.03 -3.87 8.19
CA ASN A 32 3.45 -3.82 8.47
C ASN A 32 4.01 -2.39 8.53
N ASP A 33 3.19 -1.38 8.25
CA ASP A 33 3.56 0.03 8.34
C ASP A 33 3.62 0.49 9.81
N THR A 34 4.55 1.38 10.13
CA THR A 34 4.70 1.98 11.46
C THR A 34 4.29 3.45 11.41
N PRO A 35 3.21 3.87 12.10
CA PRO A 35 2.77 5.27 12.09
C PRO A 35 3.77 6.15 12.83
N ASP A 36 3.67 7.45 12.60
CA ASP A 36 4.37 8.40 13.45
C ASP A 36 3.77 8.39 14.88
N PRO A 37 4.47 8.99 15.85
CA PRO A 37 4.00 9.01 17.24
C PRO A 37 2.82 9.95 17.49
N ASP A 38 2.48 10.81 16.52
CA ASP A 38 1.22 11.54 16.48
C ASP A 38 0.00 10.61 16.24
N GLY A 39 0.25 9.35 15.85
CA GLY A 39 -0.76 8.31 15.73
C GLY A 39 -1.65 8.47 14.52
N THR A 40 -1.18 9.17 13.47
CA THR A 40 -1.95 9.32 12.24
C THR A 40 -2.03 7.95 11.54
N ALA A 41 -3.25 7.44 11.38
CA ALA A 41 -3.48 6.17 10.69
C ALA A 41 -3.11 6.30 9.20
N PHE A 42 -2.44 5.28 8.66
CA PHE A 42 -2.23 5.17 7.22
C PHE A 42 -3.56 4.88 6.50
N VAL A 43 -3.71 5.48 5.34
CA VAL A 43 -4.82 5.23 4.40
C VAL A 43 -4.25 5.21 2.99
N VAL A 44 -4.55 4.20 2.20
CA VAL A 44 -4.17 4.18 0.78
C VAL A 44 -5.00 5.24 0.06
N THR A 45 -4.34 6.28 -0.44
CA THR A 45 -4.97 7.39 -1.19
C THR A 45 -4.84 7.25 -2.70
N ALA A 46 -3.84 6.50 -3.16
CA ALA A 46 -3.69 6.14 -4.56
C ALA A 46 -2.92 4.84 -4.71
N VAL A 47 -3.10 4.19 -5.85
CA VAL A 47 -2.30 3.05 -6.30
C VAL A 47 -1.86 3.30 -7.73
N GLY A 48 -0.59 3.02 -8.02
CA GLY A 48 -0.03 3.07 -9.37
C GLY A 48 -0.52 1.90 -10.22
N THR A 49 -0.31 1.99 -11.53
CA THR A 49 -0.65 0.92 -12.46
C THR A 49 0.28 -0.28 -12.31
N ALA A 50 -0.28 -1.47 -12.49
CA ALA A 50 0.45 -2.71 -12.70
C ALA A 50 0.74 -2.92 -14.20
N THR A 51 1.85 -3.61 -14.54
CA THR A 51 2.18 -3.89 -15.96
C THR A 51 1.41 -5.10 -16.47
N ASN A 52 1.21 -6.10 -15.60
CA ASN A 52 0.63 -7.40 -15.94
C ASN A 52 -0.66 -7.68 -15.15
N GLY A 53 -1.37 -6.61 -14.79
CA GLY A 53 -2.67 -6.67 -14.16
C GLY A 53 -3.26 -5.28 -14.00
N THR A 54 -4.35 -5.21 -13.25
CA THR A 54 -5.03 -3.96 -12.90
C THR A 54 -5.08 -3.79 -11.40
N THR A 55 -4.95 -2.54 -10.95
CA THR A 55 -4.93 -2.17 -9.54
C THR A 55 -6.04 -1.16 -9.25
N ALA A 56 -6.62 -1.25 -8.05
CA ALA A 56 -7.52 -0.22 -7.54
C ALA A 56 -7.38 -0.05 -6.02
N VAL A 57 -7.71 1.14 -5.53
CA VAL A 57 -7.80 1.39 -4.09
C VAL A 57 -9.07 0.76 -3.56
N GLY A 58 -8.95 -0.01 -2.48
CA GLY A 58 -10.07 -0.65 -1.81
C GLY A 58 -10.94 0.31 -1.00
N PRO A 59 -12.08 -0.16 -0.47
CA PRO A 59 -13.00 0.64 0.33
C PRO A 59 -12.29 1.35 1.48
N ALA A 60 -12.62 2.63 1.67
CA ALA A 60 -12.02 3.49 2.71
C ALA A 60 -10.47 3.57 2.67
N GLY A 61 -9.82 3.15 1.59
CA GLY A 61 -8.36 3.13 1.47
C GLY A 61 -7.68 2.12 2.42
N ALA A 62 -8.39 1.08 2.86
CA ALA A 62 -7.85 0.08 3.79
C ALA A 62 -6.91 -0.95 3.10
N ASN A 63 -7.02 -1.09 1.78
CA ASN A 63 -6.32 -2.11 1.01
C ASN A 63 -6.17 -1.69 -0.46
N VAL A 64 -5.47 -2.51 -1.22
CA VAL A 64 -5.45 -2.48 -2.70
C VAL A 64 -6.17 -3.71 -3.23
N THR A 65 -6.74 -3.64 -4.43
CA THR A 65 -7.11 -4.82 -5.20
C THR A 65 -6.20 -4.98 -6.40
N TYR A 66 -5.84 -6.22 -6.73
CA TYR A 66 -5.05 -6.58 -7.90
C TYR A 66 -5.72 -7.71 -8.69
N THR A 67 -5.94 -7.51 -9.98
CA THR A 67 -6.44 -8.54 -10.90
C THR A 67 -5.36 -8.82 -11.94
N PRO A 68 -4.74 -10.01 -11.98
CA PRO A 68 -3.74 -10.34 -12.99
C PRO A 68 -4.35 -10.36 -14.41
N ASN A 69 -3.53 -10.07 -15.41
CA ASN A 69 -3.89 -10.27 -16.81
C ASN A 69 -4.05 -11.76 -17.09
N GLY A 70 -5.02 -12.11 -17.93
CA GLY A 70 -5.25 -13.50 -18.30
C GLY A 70 -4.03 -14.15 -18.96
N ASN A 71 -3.75 -15.40 -18.60
CA ASN A 71 -2.61 -16.21 -19.04
C ASN A 71 -1.23 -15.62 -18.72
N TYR A 72 -1.14 -14.64 -17.82
CA TYR A 72 0.14 -14.13 -17.35
C TYR A 72 0.57 -14.82 -16.05
N CYS A 73 1.76 -15.41 -16.07
CA CYS A 73 2.43 -15.97 -14.90
C CYS A 73 3.83 -15.35 -14.80
N GLY A 74 4.05 -14.54 -13.76
CA GLY A 74 5.29 -13.82 -13.56
C GLY A 74 5.18 -12.73 -12.50
N PRO A 75 6.28 -12.06 -12.16
CA PRO A 75 6.27 -10.96 -11.19
C PRO A 75 5.55 -9.73 -11.75
N ASP A 76 4.97 -8.93 -10.86
CA ASP A 76 4.47 -7.59 -11.15
C ASP A 76 4.70 -6.70 -9.92
N SER A 77 4.70 -5.38 -10.13
CA SER A 77 4.96 -4.41 -9.07
C SER A 77 4.21 -3.11 -9.34
N PHE A 78 3.68 -2.52 -8.27
CA PHE A 78 3.04 -1.22 -8.30
C PHE A 78 3.35 -0.48 -7.00
N LEU A 79 3.25 0.85 -7.03
CA LEU A 79 3.47 1.70 -5.86
C LEU A 79 2.14 2.13 -5.27
N THR A 80 2.05 2.13 -3.95
CA THR A 80 0.94 2.76 -3.22
C THR A 80 1.35 4.15 -2.75
N ARG A 81 0.35 5.02 -2.59
CA ARG A 81 0.52 6.28 -1.90
C ARG A 81 -0.38 6.29 -0.69
N SER A 82 0.23 6.21 0.48
CA SER A 82 -0.40 6.58 1.73
C SER A 82 0.05 7.99 2.11
N PRO A 83 -0.79 8.83 2.74
CA PRO A 83 -0.33 10.10 3.25
C PRO A 83 0.70 9.77 4.33
N ALA A 84 1.97 10.03 4.05
CA ALA A 84 2.93 10.22 5.12
C ALA A 84 2.41 11.42 5.91
N ALA A 85 2.36 11.29 7.24
CA ALA A 85 2.20 12.47 8.08
C ALA A 85 3.23 13.51 7.62
N ALA A 86 2.75 14.71 7.33
CA ALA A 86 3.62 15.77 6.85
C ALA A 86 4.67 16.02 7.93
N ALA A 87 5.93 15.67 7.68
CA ALA A 87 7.05 16.07 8.50
C ALA A 87 6.99 17.60 8.64
N ARG A 88 6.55 18.08 9.81
CA ARG A 88 6.55 19.51 10.09
C ARG A 88 8.01 19.92 10.29
N ARG A 89 8.41 20.94 9.53
CA ARG A 89 9.67 21.68 9.70
C ARG A 89 9.80 22.30 11.08
#